data_AF-A0AAP6VQ04-F1
#
_entry.id   AF-A0AAP6VQ04-F1
#
_cell.length_a   1.000
_cell.length_b   1.000
_cell.length_c   1.000
_cell.angle_alpha   90.00
_cell.angle_beta   90.00
_cell.angle_gamma   90.00
#
_symmetry.space_group_name_H-M   'P 1'
#
loop_
_entity.id
_entity.type
_entity.pdbx_description
1 polymer ?
#
loop_
_entity_poly.entity_id
_entity_poly.type
_entity_poly.pdbx_seq_one_letter_code
_entity_poly.pdbx_strand_id
1 'polypeptide(L)'
;SRYVKRYKYSGGFNISYLKTITGDKGMPDYTKSTNFQVLWNHSQDSKANPNMSLSASVNFTTSGYTRNDLNSYYSNAFTENTKSSTINMTYRFPNSKWSVSTTANISQRSQDSTLAVSFPNFTITMSQLYPFKRKRAVGEEKWYEKIKLSYSGQFNNSLTAKQDEFFKKSLIKDWRNGMRHSIPISATFNLFKYLNLTPSINLTDRMYSTKVRRQWDPNASAEVLDTTYNFYNVWDFSAAVSLDTKIYGFFQPLPFLGDKVKMIRHVLTPTISFTGSPDFASKFFGYYGSYQYPDAKGEMQTRTYSYFPNSLFGVPGQGKTGAISISLANNLEMKVKSDKDSIGEKKISLIENLSLSQSYNFAADSMRWSNLNTSIMLRLVKNFNLNLSATWDVYTYALNSAGNPVRVNKLRISQGKGWGKLSSTGTSFSYTFNNDTFKKLFGKDKDKKDKKDNGKAQSMDQEFAETTSDYESPTRKSSKKNSGMEFDDDGYMKWSVPWNLTFNYSVNYGYGEFDYKKLEYKGKITQNLSFSGNIRPTANWNFGFSASYNFDTRKLAYMNCNISRDMHCFTMRASFVPVGPYKSYNFHISVKSSLLQDLKYDKRSSYSNGVQWY
;
A
#
# COMPACT_ATOMS: atom_id res chain seq x y z
N SER A 1 -19.29 -23.72 -15.89
CA SER A 1 -18.59 -24.97 -15.53
C SER A 1 -17.64 -24.72 -14.37
N ARG A 2 -17.64 -25.58 -13.35
CA ARG A 2 -16.65 -25.57 -12.26
C ARG A 2 -15.68 -26.72 -12.52
N TYR A 3 -14.39 -26.50 -12.30
CA TYR A 3 -13.37 -27.51 -12.47
C TYR A 3 -12.44 -27.52 -11.24
N VAL A 4 -12.07 -28.72 -10.81
CA VAL A 4 -11.13 -28.93 -9.71
C VAL A 4 -10.25 -30.12 -10.06
N LYS A 5 -8.95 -29.93 -9.98
CA LYS A 5 -7.97 -31.01 -9.98
C LYS A 5 -7.23 -30.96 -8.66
N ARG A 6 -7.50 -31.94 -7.79
CA ARG A 6 -6.95 -32.01 -6.43
C ARG A 6 -5.44 -31.83 -6.45
N TYR A 7 -4.93 -30.97 -5.56
CA TYR A 7 -3.51 -30.60 -5.44
C TYR A 7 -2.88 -29.98 -6.69
N LYS A 8 -3.70 -29.49 -7.64
CA LYS A 8 -3.21 -28.80 -8.84
C LYS A 8 -3.83 -27.43 -9.02
N TYR A 9 -5.15 -27.37 -9.21
CA TYR A 9 -5.85 -26.11 -9.43
C TYR A 9 -7.35 -26.26 -9.21
N SER A 10 -8.01 -25.15 -8.93
CA SER A 10 -9.47 -25.05 -8.87
C SER A 10 -9.93 -23.75 -9.53
N GLY A 11 -11.15 -23.77 -10.05
CA GLY A 11 -11.72 -22.60 -10.68
C GLY A 11 -13.10 -22.81 -11.28
N GLY A 12 -13.63 -21.75 -11.85
CA GLY A 12 -14.89 -21.71 -12.55
C GLY A 12 -14.76 -20.90 -13.82
N PHE A 13 -15.41 -21.37 -14.88
CA PHE A 13 -15.53 -20.67 -16.14
C PHE A 13 -17.00 -20.60 -16.52
N ASN A 14 -17.52 -19.40 -16.73
CA ASN A 14 -18.87 -19.16 -17.21
C ASN A 14 -18.78 -18.16 -18.37
N ILE A 15 -19.45 -18.52 -19.46
CA ILE A 15 -19.69 -17.63 -20.58
C ILE A 15 -21.21 -17.54 -20.73
N SER A 16 -21.71 -16.31 -20.81
CA SER A 16 -23.13 -16.03 -20.96
C SER A 16 -23.32 -15.13 -22.17
N TYR A 17 -24.29 -15.47 -23.01
CA TYR A 17 -24.60 -14.76 -24.24
C TYR A 17 -26.05 -14.31 -24.19
N LEU A 18 -26.29 -13.04 -24.48
CA LEU A 18 -27.61 -12.42 -24.43
C LEU A 18 -27.86 -11.69 -25.75
N LYS A 19 -28.98 -12.02 -26.39
CA LYS A 19 -29.46 -11.32 -27.58
C LYS A 19 -30.80 -10.68 -27.24
N THR A 20 -30.80 -9.36 -27.13
CA THR A 20 -31.99 -8.56 -26.82
C THR A 20 -32.54 -8.01 -28.12
N ILE A 21 -33.80 -8.32 -28.41
CA ILE A 21 -34.55 -7.78 -29.55
C ILE A 21 -35.71 -6.99 -28.94
N THR A 22 -35.83 -5.73 -29.34
CA THR A 22 -36.90 -4.83 -28.91
C THR A 22 -37.61 -4.33 -30.16
N GLY A 23 -38.94 -4.35 -30.16
CA GLY A 23 -39.77 -3.97 -31.31
C GLY A 23 -39.88 -5.07 -32.38
N ASP A 24 -40.74 -4.83 -33.36
CA ASP A 24 -41.00 -5.75 -34.48
C ASP A 24 -40.12 -5.44 -35.69
N LYS A 25 -39.68 -6.49 -36.40
CA LYS A 25 -38.77 -6.35 -37.55
C LYS A 25 -39.44 -5.53 -38.66
N GLY A 26 -38.93 -4.31 -38.88
CA GLY A 26 -39.47 -3.37 -39.86
C GLY A 26 -40.12 -2.11 -39.25
N MET A 27 -40.28 -2.06 -37.92
CA MET A 27 -40.72 -0.85 -37.23
C MET A 27 -39.54 0.06 -36.84
N PRO A 28 -39.77 1.38 -36.67
CA PRO A 28 -38.72 2.35 -36.31
C PRO A 28 -38.04 2.08 -34.96
N ASP A 29 -38.72 1.37 -34.06
CA ASP A 29 -38.26 0.99 -32.72
C ASP A 29 -37.51 -0.35 -32.70
N TYR A 30 -37.36 -1.03 -33.85
CA TYR A 30 -36.62 -2.29 -33.96
C TYR A 30 -35.15 -2.08 -33.61
N THR A 31 -34.74 -2.61 -32.46
CA THR A 31 -33.34 -2.61 -32.03
C THR A 31 -32.90 -4.02 -31.67
N LYS A 32 -31.67 -4.34 -32.07
CA LYS A 32 -31.05 -5.65 -31.83
C LYS A 32 -29.71 -5.42 -31.14
N SER A 33 -29.62 -5.85 -29.89
CA SER A 33 -28.38 -5.78 -29.10
C SER A 33 -27.87 -7.18 -28.80
N THR A 34 -26.58 -7.39 -29.06
CA THR A 34 -25.89 -8.64 -28.74
C THR A 34 -24.85 -8.36 -27.67
N ASN A 35 -25.01 -8.99 -26.52
CA ASN A 35 -24.20 -8.80 -25.33
C ASN A 35 -23.62 -10.14 -24.87
N PHE A 36 -22.45 -10.11 -24.25
CA PHE A 36 -21.87 -11.30 -23.64
C PHE A 36 -21.13 -10.99 -22.35
N GLN A 37 -20.98 -12.01 -21.53
CA GLN A 37 -20.23 -11.99 -20.28
C GLN A 37 -19.28 -13.19 -20.24
N VAL A 38 -18.06 -12.96 -19.76
CA VAL A 38 -17.07 -13.99 -19.44
C VAL A 38 -16.66 -13.82 -17.98
N LEU A 39 -16.93 -14.85 -17.18
CA LEU A 39 -16.49 -14.98 -15.80
C LEU A 39 -15.50 -16.14 -15.72
N TRP A 40 -14.26 -15.85 -15.34
CA TRP A 40 -13.26 -16.89 -15.13
C TRP A 40 -12.49 -16.64 -13.84
N ASN A 41 -12.64 -17.55 -12.89
CA ASN A 41 -11.80 -17.61 -11.71
C ASN A 41 -10.89 -18.84 -11.80
N HIS A 42 -9.61 -18.65 -11.50
CA HIS A 42 -8.61 -19.71 -11.45
C HIS A 42 -7.67 -19.47 -10.28
N SER A 43 -7.40 -20.53 -9.53
CA SER A 43 -6.38 -20.54 -8.48
C SER A 43 -5.57 -21.82 -8.60
N GLN A 44 -4.26 -21.65 -8.81
CA GLN A 44 -3.32 -22.76 -8.78
C GLN A 44 -2.87 -23.03 -7.34
N ASP A 45 -2.84 -24.30 -6.94
CA ASP A 45 -2.31 -24.70 -5.64
C ASP A 45 -0.78 -24.54 -5.64
N SER A 46 -0.25 -23.77 -4.69
CA SER A 46 1.20 -23.59 -4.51
C SER A 46 1.97 -24.90 -4.33
N LYS A 47 1.33 -25.96 -3.83
CA LYS A 47 1.93 -27.30 -3.70
C LYS A 47 2.08 -28.02 -5.04
N ALA A 48 1.28 -27.65 -6.05
CA ALA A 48 1.32 -28.26 -7.37
C ALA A 48 2.59 -27.94 -8.13
N ASN A 49 3.04 -26.69 -8.00
CA ASN A 49 4.28 -26.21 -8.58
C ASN A 49 4.83 -25.06 -7.72
N PRO A 50 5.88 -25.30 -6.90
CA PRO A 50 6.47 -24.23 -6.07
C PRO A 50 7.15 -23.14 -6.91
N ASN A 51 7.41 -23.42 -8.20
CA ASN A 51 8.09 -22.54 -9.13
C ASN A 51 7.11 -21.77 -10.04
N MET A 52 5.82 -22.09 -10.03
CA MET A 52 4.84 -21.43 -10.88
C MET A 52 3.52 -21.21 -10.14
N SER A 53 3.04 -19.97 -10.14
CA SER A 53 1.69 -19.63 -9.69
C SER A 53 0.93 -18.91 -10.80
N LEU A 54 -0.30 -19.36 -11.04
CA LEU A 54 -1.27 -18.72 -11.91
C LEU A 54 -2.54 -18.43 -11.11
N SER A 55 -2.99 -17.18 -11.16
CA SER A 55 -4.28 -16.77 -10.64
C SER A 55 -5.02 -15.92 -11.66
N ALA A 56 -6.32 -16.14 -11.79
CA ALA A 56 -7.18 -15.37 -12.68
C ALA A 56 -8.46 -14.99 -11.94
N SER A 57 -8.86 -13.74 -12.11
CA SER A 57 -10.17 -13.21 -11.73
C SER A 57 -10.64 -12.32 -12.87
N VAL A 58 -11.30 -12.94 -13.85
CA VAL A 58 -11.85 -12.29 -15.03
C VAL A 58 -13.35 -12.12 -14.83
N ASN A 59 -13.79 -10.87 -14.94
CA ASN A 59 -15.18 -10.48 -15.03
C ASN A 59 -15.29 -9.46 -16.16
N PHE A 60 -15.45 -9.98 -17.38
CA PHE A 60 -15.61 -9.18 -18.57
C PHE A 60 -17.08 -9.18 -18.97
N THR A 61 -17.66 -8.00 -19.21
CA THR A 61 -19.00 -7.86 -19.77
C THR A 61 -19.03 -6.76 -20.81
N THR A 62 -19.72 -6.99 -21.94
CA THR A 62 -20.09 -5.90 -22.85
C THR A 62 -20.93 -4.86 -22.11
N SER A 63 -20.77 -3.57 -22.45
CA SER A 63 -21.38 -2.45 -21.70
C SER A 63 -22.91 -2.54 -21.57
N GLY A 64 -23.60 -3.13 -22.54
CA GLY A 64 -25.05 -3.34 -22.52
C GLY A 64 -25.53 -4.59 -21.76
N TYR A 65 -24.64 -5.52 -21.39
CA TYR A 65 -25.04 -6.83 -20.84
C TYR A 65 -25.86 -6.68 -19.55
N THR A 66 -25.35 -5.93 -18.59
CA THR A 66 -25.95 -5.82 -17.25
C THR A 66 -27.14 -4.85 -17.18
N ARG A 67 -27.48 -4.17 -18.29
CA ARG A 67 -28.72 -3.39 -18.40
C ARG A 67 -29.82 -4.16 -19.13
N ASN A 68 -29.41 -5.02 -20.07
CA ASN A 68 -30.32 -5.80 -20.89
C ASN A 68 -30.67 -7.16 -20.28
N ASP A 69 -29.87 -7.65 -19.33
CA ASP A 69 -30.14 -8.89 -18.61
C ASP A 69 -31.24 -8.68 -17.56
N LEU A 70 -32.41 -9.29 -17.79
CA LEU A 70 -33.57 -9.24 -16.90
C LEU A 70 -33.26 -9.74 -15.49
N ASN A 71 -32.32 -10.68 -15.34
CA ASN A 71 -31.91 -11.22 -14.04
C ASN A 71 -31.00 -10.26 -13.27
N SER A 72 -30.34 -9.33 -13.97
CA SER A 72 -29.40 -8.39 -13.36
C SER A 72 -30.07 -7.16 -12.74
N TYR A 73 -31.32 -6.83 -13.10
CA TYR A 73 -32.10 -5.69 -12.57
C TYR A 73 -32.22 -5.67 -11.05
N TYR A 74 -32.23 -6.84 -10.41
CA TYR A 74 -32.37 -6.99 -8.97
C TYR A 74 -31.02 -7.25 -8.26
N SER A 75 -29.90 -7.14 -8.97
CA SER A 75 -28.55 -7.37 -8.47
C SER A 75 -27.73 -6.08 -8.41
N ASN A 76 -26.73 -6.04 -7.52
CA ASN A 76 -25.78 -4.92 -7.45
C ASN A 76 -24.94 -4.74 -8.73
N ALA A 77 -24.93 -5.73 -9.64
CA ALA A 77 -24.23 -5.63 -10.91
C ALA A 77 -24.87 -4.57 -11.83
N PHE A 78 -26.17 -4.27 -11.68
CA PHE A 78 -26.87 -3.24 -12.48
C PHE A 78 -26.36 -1.82 -12.18
N THR A 79 -25.91 -1.57 -10.95
CA THR A 79 -25.35 -0.29 -10.52
C THR A 79 -23.81 -0.24 -10.58
N GLU A 80 -23.16 -1.37 -10.90
CA GLU A 80 -21.70 -1.47 -11.02
C GLU A 80 -21.22 -0.85 -12.34
N ASN A 81 -20.65 0.35 -12.25
CA ASN A 81 -20.16 1.06 -13.43
C ASN A 81 -18.76 0.59 -13.87
N THR A 82 -17.95 0.08 -12.96
CA THR A 82 -16.56 -0.30 -13.23
C THR A 82 -16.32 -1.78 -12.94
N LYS A 83 -15.84 -2.53 -13.92
CA LYS A 83 -15.48 -3.94 -13.76
C LYS A 83 -14.01 -4.14 -14.04
N SER A 84 -13.32 -4.88 -13.19
CA SER A 84 -11.90 -5.16 -13.34
C SER A 84 -11.66 -6.66 -13.51
N SER A 85 -10.90 -7.03 -14.52
CA SER A 85 -10.41 -8.37 -14.76
C SER A 85 -8.89 -8.38 -14.61
N THR A 86 -8.35 -9.36 -13.89
CA THR A 86 -6.90 -9.51 -13.74
C THR A 86 -6.48 -10.97 -13.88
N ILE A 87 -5.39 -11.19 -14.61
CA ILE A 87 -4.70 -12.47 -14.68
C ILE A 87 -3.26 -12.22 -14.25
N ASN A 88 -2.76 -13.00 -13.31
CA ASN A 88 -1.39 -12.92 -12.82
C ASN A 88 -0.74 -14.29 -12.95
N MET A 89 0.46 -14.32 -13.51
CA MET A 89 1.29 -15.51 -13.56
C MET A 89 2.69 -15.17 -13.10
N THR A 90 3.25 -15.97 -12.21
CA THR A 90 4.65 -15.85 -11.78
C THR A 90 5.36 -17.17 -11.99
N TYR A 91 6.56 -17.10 -12.54
CA TYR A 91 7.46 -18.23 -12.74
C TYR A 91 8.84 -17.92 -12.16
N ARG A 92 9.31 -18.79 -11.26
CA ARG A 92 10.64 -18.75 -10.67
C ARG A 92 11.46 -19.85 -11.31
N PHE A 93 12.56 -19.49 -11.97
CA PHE A 93 13.38 -20.48 -12.66
C PHE A 93 14.09 -21.38 -11.62
N PRO A 94 13.92 -22.71 -11.67
CA PRO A 94 14.63 -23.61 -10.75
C PRO A 94 16.14 -23.46 -10.89
N ASN A 95 16.88 -23.54 -9.78
CA ASN A 95 18.34 -23.39 -9.74
C ASN A 95 18.88 -22.08 -10.33
N SER A 96 18.01 -21.07 -10.49
CA SER A 96 18.35 -19.78 -11.06
C SER A 96 17.88 -18.68 -10.11
N LYS A 97 18.55 -17.53 -10.20
CA LYS A 97 18.22 -16.33 -9.44
C LYS A 97 17.12 -15.50 -10.09
N TRP A 98 16.69 -15.90 -11.27
CA TRP A 98 15.72 -15.20 -12.10
C TRP A 98 14.29 -15.59 -11.74
N SER A 99 13.40 -14.61 -11.78
CA SER A 99 11.96 -14.83 -11.78
C SER A 99 11.27 -13.86 -12.74
N VAL A 100 10.18 -14.32 -13.33
CA VAL A 100 9.35 -13.57 -14.27
C VAL A 100 7.93 -13.57 -13.76
N SER A 101 7.29 -12.42 -13.78
CA SER A 101 5.85 -12.31 -13.57
C SER A 101 5.22 -11.57 -14.74
N THR A 102 4.05 -12.05 -15.16
CA THR A 102 3.23 -11.41 -16.19
C THR A 102 1.85 -11.10 -15.62
N THR A 103 1.36 -9.91 -15.93
CA THR A 103 0.04 -9.47 -15.52
C THR A 103 -0.73 -8.95 -16.73
N ALA A 104 -1.98 -9.40 -16.84
CA ALA A 104 -2.97 -8.83 -17.74
C ALA A 104 -4.05 -8.16 -16.88
N ASN A 105 -4.34 -6.89 -17.14
CA ASN A 105 -5.43 -6.20 -16.47
C ASN A 105 -6.35 -5.54 -17.51
N ILE A 106 -7.66 -5.64 -17.27
CA ILE A 106 -8.68 -4.95 -18.06
C ILE A 106 -9.63 -4.29 -17.09
N SER A 107 -9.79 -2.98 -17.20
CA SER A 107 -10.82 -2.21 -16.50
C SER A 107 -11.83 -1.69 -17.52
N GLN A 108 -13.10 -1.95 -17.26
CA GLN A 108 -14.20 -1.56 -18.13
C GLN A 108 -15.08 -0.55 -17.40
N ARG A 109 -15.46 0.53 -18.09
CA ARG A 109 -16.48 1.45 -17.62
C ARG A 109 -17.71 1.33 -18.49
N SER A 110 -18.82 0.88 -17.90
CA SER A 110 -20.06 0.58 -18.62
C SER A 110 -20.81 1.84 -19.07
N GLN A 111 -20.66 2.96 -18.37
CA GLN A 111 -21.33 4.24 -18.70
C GLN A 111 -21.00 4.78 -20.09
N ASP A 112 -19.74 4.68 -20.51
CA ASP A 112 -19.23 5.25 -21.77
C ASP A 112 -18.53 4.20 -22.66
N SER A 113 -18.62 2.93 -22.29
CA SER A 113 -17.96 1.81 -22.99
C SER A 113 -16.45 1.96 -23.11
N THR A 114 -15.79 2.64 -22.17
CA THR A 114 -14.33 2.74 -22.16
C THR A 114 -13.69 1.44 -21.65
N LEU A 115 -12.71 0.93 -22.39
CA LEU A 115 -11.81 -0.14 -21.99
C LEU A 115 -10.43 0.43 -21.72
N ALA A 116 -9.94 0.26 -20.49
CA ALA A 116 -8.54 0.44 -20.15
C ALA A 116 -7.90 -0.94 -20.02
N VAL A 117 -7.06 -1.30 -20.99
CA VAL A 117 -6.34 -2.58 -21.02
C VAL A 117 -4.88 -2.32 -20.73
N SER A 118 -4.29 -3.16 -19.89
CA SER A 118 -2.86 -3.20 -19.67
C SER A 118 -2.37 -4.64 -19.81
N PHE A 119 -1.86 -4.94 -21.01
CA PHE A 119 -1.32 -6.25 -21.37
C PHE A 119 -0.49 -6.14 -22.66
N PRO A 120 0.65 -6.84 -22.77
CA PRO A 120 1.28 -7.59 -21.70
C PRO A 120 2.11 -6.69 -20.79
N ASN A 121 1.99 -6.92 -19.47
CA ASN A 121 2.93 -6.36 -18.51
C ASN A 121 3.86 -7.46 -18.03
N PHE A 122 5.16 -7.30 -18.25
CA PHE A 122 6.17 -8.25 -17.80
C PHE A 122 7.04 -7.62 -16.72
N THR A 123 7.36 -8.37 -15.68
CA THR A 123 8.38 -8.01 -14.71
C THR A 123 9.38 -9.16 -14.62
N ILE A 124 10.64 -8.86 -14.88
CA ILE A 124 11.75 -9.80 -14.82
C ILE A 124 12.65 -9.34 -13.68
N THR A 125 12.95 -10.20 -12.73
CA THR A 125 13.83 -9.86 -11.61
C THR A 125 14.93 -10.90 -11.46
N MET A 126 16.12 -10.45 -11.07
CA MET A 126 17.22 -11.30 -10.66
C MET A 126 17.56 -10.96 -9.22
N SER A 127 17.46 -11.97 -8.34
CA SER A 127 17.92 -11.85 -6.95
C SER A 127 19.42 -11.60 -6.89
N GLN A 128 19.87 -10.99 -5.80
CA GLN A 128 21.25 -10.53 -5.64
C GLN A 128 22.28 -11.64 -5.92
N LEU A 129 23.25 -11.34 -6.76
CA LEU A 129 24.34 -12.22 -7.14
C LEU A 129 25.70 -11.53 -6.94
N TYR A 130 26.73 -12.33 -6.70
CA TYR A 130 28.12 -11.88 -6.61
C TYR A 130 28.87 -12.35 -7.86
N PRO A 131 28.85 -11.58 -8.96
CA PRO A 131 29.27 -12.07 -10.28
C PRO A 131 30.73 -12.52 -10.32
N PHE A 132 31.59 -11.94 -9.48
CA PHE A 132 33.02 -12.24 -9.46
C PHE A 132 33.44 -13.17 -8.32
N LYS A 133 32.49 -13.65 -7.50
CA LYS A 133 32.80 -14.53 -6.36
C LYS A 133 33.23 -15.90 -6.84
N ARG A 134 34.39 -16.37 -6.37
CA ARG A 134 34.95 -17.67 -6.76
C ARG A 134 34.05 -18.82 -6.27
N LYS A 135 33.84 -19.83 -7.12
CA LYS A 135 33.07 -21.04 -6.75
C LYS A 135 33.78 -21.89 -5.69
N ARG A 136 35.11 -21.92 -5.73
CA ARG A 136 35.97 -22.58 -4.73
C ARG A 136 36.76 -21.49 -4.03
N ALA A 137 36.45 -21.23 -2.76
CA ALA A 137 37.13 -20.23 -1.95
C ALA A 137 38.46 -20.82 -1.44
N VAL A 138 39.58 -20.34 -1.98
CA VAL A 138 40.92 -20.61 -1.45
C VAL A 138 41.58 -19.26 -1.18
N GLY A 139 42.02 -19.06 0.07
CA GLY A 139 42.56 -17.79 0.56
C GLY A 139 41.49 -16.74 0.87
N GLU A 140 41.93 -15.52 1.16
CA GLU A 140 41.05 -14.40 1.47
C GLU A 140 40.22 -13.94 0.25
N GLU A 141 39.03 -13.42 0.53
CA GLU A 141 38.10 -12.89 -0.48
C GLU A 141 38.63 -11.56 -1.04
N LYS A 142 38.79 -11.47 -2.37
CA LYS A 142 39.27 -10.23 -2.99
C LYS A 142 38.16 -9.18 -3.05
N TRP A 143 38.54 -7.90 -3.14
CA TRP A 143 37.60 -6.77 -3.09
C TRP A 143 36.48 -6.88 -4.14
N TYR A 144 36.78 -7.32 -5.35
CA TYR A 144 35.81 -7.44 -6.45
C TYR A 144 34.79 -8.57 -6.22
N GLU A 145 35.11 -9.57 -5.39
CA GLU A 145 34.19 -10.67 -5.05
C GLU A 145 33.04 -10.22 -4.14
N LYS A 146 33.19 -9.04 -3.53
CA LYS A 146 32.17 -8.40 -2.68
C LYS A 146 31.16 -7.58 -3.50
N ILE A 147 31.38 -7.42 -4.80
CA ILE A 147 30.45 -6.72 -5.69
C ILE A 147 29.16 -7.53 -5.78
N LYS A 148 28.06 -6.87 -5.47
CA LYS A 148 26.69 -7.36 -5.51
C LYS A 148 26.00 -6.72 -6.71
N LEU A 149 25.29 -7.53 -7.46
CA LEU A 149 24.49 -7.10 -8.60
C LEU A 149 23.10 -7.73 -8.49
N SER A 150 22.07 -6.92 -8.71
CA SER A 150 20.71 -7.39 -8.97
C SER A 150 20.15 -6.69 -10.19
N TYR A 151 19.02 -7.18 -10.69
CA TYR A 151 18.37 -6.65 -11.88
C TYR A 151 16.85 -6.67 -11.72
N SER A 152 16.19 -5.62 -12.18
CA SER A 152 14.74 -5.58 -12.35
C SER A 152 14.39 -4.91 -13.67
N GLY A 153 13.76 -5.66 -14.57
CA GLY A 153 13.18 -5.17 -15.81
C GLY A 153 11.66 -5.17 -15.74
N GLN A 154 11.02 -4.11 -16.22
CA GLN A 154 9.56 -3.98 -16.29
C GLN A 154 9.18 -3.53 -17.69
N PHE A 155 8.33 -4.29 -18.37
CA PHE A 155 7.67 -3.86 -19.59
C PHE A 155 6.21 -3.57 -19.27
N ASN A 156 5.76 -2.37 -19.59
CA ASN A 156 4.37 -1.98 -19.42
C ASN A 156 3.79 -1.62 -20.78
N ASN A 157 2.61 -2.15 -21.04
CA ASN A 157 1.87 -1.91 -22.27
C ASN A 157 0.41 -1.66 -21.91
N SER A 158 -0.14 -0.53 -22.37
CA SER A 158 -1.52 -0.17 -22.07
C SER A 158 -2.18 0.64 -23.17
N LEU A 159 -3.50 0.48 -23.28
CA LEU A 159 -4.37 1.23 -24.18
C LEU A 159 -5.64 1.58 -23.43
N THR A 160 -6.11 2.82 -23.62
CA THR A 160 -7.46 3.24 -23.21
C THR A 160 -8.22 3.66 -24.45
N ALA A 161 -9.28 2.95 -24.79
CA ALA A 161 -10.11 3.21 -25.97
C ALA A 161 -11.54 2.73 -25.73
N LYS A 162 -12.49 3.16 -26.57
CA LYS A 162 -13.86 2.62 -26.55
C LYS A 162 -13.89 1.18 -27.05
N GLN A 163 -14.87 0.39 -26.57
CA GLN A 163 -15.05 -1.03 -26.91
C GLN A 163 -15.06 -1.31 -28.43
N ASP A 164 -15.69 -0.44 -29.21
CA ASP A 164 -15.87 -0.54 -30.67
C ASP A 164 -14.65 -0.09 -31.49
N GLU A 165 -13.74 0.67 -30.88
CA GLU A 165 -12.49 1.11 -31.48
C GLU A 165 -11.27 0.30 -31.02
N PHE A 166 -11.37 -0.44 -29.91
CA PHE A 166 -10.23 -1.07 -29.25
C PHE A 166 -9.36 -1.93 -30.19
N PHE A 167 -9.99 -2.78 -31.02
CA PHE A 167 -9.29 -3.63 -31.98
C PHE A 167 -8.85 -2.92 -33.26
N LYS A 168 -9.25 -1.65 -33.47
CA LYS A 168 -8.85 -0.82 -34.62
C LYS A 168 -7.60 0.01 -34.31
N LYS A 169 -7.16 0.06 -33.05
CA LYS A 169 -6.00 0.84 -32.60
C LYS A 169 -4.68 0.12 -32.89
N SER A 170 -3.68 0.88 -33.32
CA SER A 170 -2.32 0.39 -33.60
C SER A 170 -1.53 0.16 -32.32
N LEU A 171 -0.96 -1.05 -32.17
CA LEU A 171 -0.06 -1.42 -31.07
C LEU A 171 1.18 -0.52 -30.91
N ILE A 172 1.57 0.19 -31.98
CA ILE A 172 2.77 1.04 -31.98
C ILE A 172 2.39 2.51 -31.78
N LYS A 173 1.29 2.98 -32.39
CA LYS A 173 0.92 4.41 -32.35
C LYS A 173 0.01 4.78 -31.20
N ASP A 174 -1.00 3.95 -30.92
CA ASP A 174 -2.08 4.26 -29.98
C ASP A 174 -1.82 3.67 -28.60
N TRP A 175 -1.11 2.54 -28.54
CA TRP A 175 -0.76 1.91 -27.28
C TRP A 175 0.44 2.61 -26.65
N ARG A 176 0.32 2.86 -25.36
CA ARG A 176 1.41 3.37 -24.52
C ARG A 176 2.26 2.18 -24.09
N ASN A 177 3.47 2.12 -24.60
CA ASN A 177 4.42 1.07 -24.26
C ASN A 177 5.74 1.65 -23.74
N GLY A 178 6.42 0.90 -22.88
CA GLY A 178 7.78 1.22 -22.45
C GLY A 178 8.41 0.07 -21.68
N MET A 179 9.74 0.03 -21.68
CA MET A 179 10.53 -0.84 -20.79
C MET A 179 11.31 0.01 -19.80
N ARG A 180 11.48 -0.48 -18.57
CA ARG A 180 12.34 0.10 -17.55
C ARG A 180 13.24 -1.00 -16.98
N HIS A 181 14.54 -0.80 -17.05
CA HIS A 181 15.56 -1.66 -16.49
C HIS A 181 16.23 -0.93 -15.33
N SER A 182 16.43 -1.62 -14.21
CA SER A 182 17.10 -1.11 -13.01
C SER A 182 18.17 -2.10 -12.57
N ILE A 183 19.41 -1.63 -12.50
CA ILE A 183 20.60 -2.42 -12.20
C ILE A 183 21.35 -1.77 -11.04
N PRO A 184 20.95 -2.03 -9.78
CA PRO A 184 21.71 -1.58 -8.63
C PRO A 184 22.93 -2.48 -8.43
N ILE A 185 24.09 -1.84 -8.35
CA ILE A 185 25.38 -2.46 -8.11
C ILE A 185 25.94 -1.87 -6.82
N SER A 186 26.42 -2.69 -5.90
CA SER A 186 27.05 -2.19 -4.67
C SER A 186 28.13 -3.15 -4.16
N ALA A 187 29.06 -2.65 -3.37
CA ALA A 187 30.02 -3.48 -2.64
C ALA A 187 30.15 -2.93 -1.23
N THR A 188 30.28 -3.79 -0.23
CA THR A 188 30.46 -3.35 1.17
C THR A 188 31.83 -3.81 1.66
N PHE A 189 32.64 -2.86 2.09
CA PHE A 189 33.98 -3.07 2.62
C PHE A 189 34.01 -2.70 4.10
N ASN A 190 34.42 -3.63 4.94
CA ASN A 190 34.67 -3.32 6.35
C ASN A 190 36.11 -2.80 6.48
N LEU A 191 36.24 -1.52 6.82
CA LEU A 191 37.49 -0.81 7.10
C LEU A 191 37.73 -0.81 8.61
N PHE A 192 38.95 -1.17 9.02
CA PHE A 192 39.39 -1.18 10.42
C PHE A 192 38.48 -1.97 11.38
N LYS A 193 37.67 -2.92 10.90
CA LYS A 193 36.68 -3.73 11.66
C LYS A 193 35.42 -2.96 12.11
N TYR A 194 35.42 -1.63 12.08
CA TYR A 194 34.36 -0.80 12.68
C TYR A 194 33.56 0.03 11.66
N LEU A 195 34.13 0.33 10.49
CA LEU A 195 33.54 1.21 9.49
C LEU A 195 33.12 0.41 8.26
N ASN A 196 31.86 0.50 7.85
CA ASN A 196 31.40 -0.10 6.60
C ASN A 196 31.36 0.96 5.51
N LEU A 197 32.26 0.85 4.53
CA LEU A 197 32.26 1.66 3.31
C LEU A 197 31.49 0.92 2.22
N THR A 198 30.41 1.52 1.73
CA THR A 198 29.55 0.96 0.70
C THR A 198 29.46 1.89 -0.52
N PRO A 199 30.35 1.75 -1.52
CA PRO A 199 30.11 2.30 -2.84
C PRO A 199 28.94 1.59 -3.53
N SER A 200 28.14 2.35 -4.27
CA SER A 200 27.01 1.86 -5.05
C SER A 200 26.79 2.71 -6.29
N ILE A 201 26.31 2.07 -7.36
CA ILE A 201 25.87 2.71 -8.58
C ILE A 201 24.51 2.11 -8.94
N ASN A 202 23.53 2.97 -9.23
CA ASN A 202 22.23 2.55 -9.71
C ASN A 202 22.07 3.02 -11.15
N LEU A 203 22.02 2.09 -12.10
CA LEU A 203 21.75 2.38 -13.51
C LEU A 203 20.27 2.11 -13.79
N THR A 204 19.57 3.10 -14.34
CA THR A 204 18.20 2.96 -14.83
C THR A 204 18.17 3.22 -16.32
N ASP A 205 17.70 2.27 -17.11
CA ASP A 205 17.44 2.47 -18.53
C ASP A 205 15.94 2.43 -18.81
N ARG A 206 15.44 3.35 -19.64
CA ARG A 206 14.04 3.41 -20.07
C ARG A 206 14.01 3.33 -21.59
N MET A 207 13.26 2.39 -22.12
CA MET A 207 13.13 2.20 -23.56
C MET A 207 11.73 2.61 -24.01
N TYR A 208 11.67 3.46 -25.03
CA TYR A 208 10.43 3.98 -25.61
C TYR A 208 10.35 3.74 -27.10
N SER A 209 9.13 3.64 -27.62
CA SER A 209 8.86 3.49 -29.05
C SER A 209 8.57 4.81 -29.77
N THR A 210 8.42 5.91 -29.03
CA THR A 210 8.01 7.21 -29.56
C THR A 210 8.96 8.31 -29.11
N LYS A 211 9.26 9.23 -30.03
CA LYS A 211 10.03 10.45 -29.76
C LYS A 211 9.34 11.61 -30.46
N VAL A 212 9.13 12.69 -29.72
CA VAL A 212 8.40 13.87 -30.15
C VAL A 212 9.35 15.04 -30.28
N ARG A 213 9.37 15.69 -31.45
CA ARG A 213 10.03 16.97 -31.69
C ARG A 213 8.98 18.07 -31.78
N ARG A 214 9.29 19.23 -31.21
CA ARG A 214 8.43 20.41 -31.23
C ARG A 214 9.19 21.55 -31.89
N GLN A 215 8.50 22.28 -32.74
CA GLN A 215 9.03 23.46 -33.40
C GLN A 215 7.94 24.53 -33.47
N TRP A 216 8.36 25.78 -33.50
CA TRP A 216 7.45 26.89 -33.75
C TRP A 216 7.26 27.07 -35.25
N ASP A 217 6.02 27.10 -35.73
CA ASP A 217 5.70 27.49 -37.10
C ASP A 217 5.27 28.97 -37.12
N PRO A 218 6.08 29.87 -37.71
CA PRO A 218 5.74 31.29 -37.81
C PRO A 218 4.47 31.57 -38.62
N ASN A 219 4.14 30.74 -39.62
CA ASN A 219 3.00 30.95 -40.50
C ASN A 219 1.68 30.60 -39.80
N ALA A 220 1.67 29.49 -39.06
CA ALA A 220 0.52 29.05 -38.28
C ALA A 220 0.42 29.77 -36.91
N SER A 221 1.45 30.52 -36.51
CA SER A 221 1.59 31.09 -35.16
C SER A 221 1.29 30.06 -34.06
N ALA A 222 1.78 28.83 -34.26
CA ALA A 222 1.47 27.68 -33.41
C ALA A 222 2.65 26.73 -33.24
N GLU A 223 2.64 25.99 -32.14
CA GLU A 223 3.58 24.90 -31.87
C GLU A 223 3.20 23.66 -32.70
N VAL A 224 4.09 23.26 -33.60
CA VAL A 224 3.96 22.05 -34.41
C VAL A 224 4.71 20.89 -33.74
N LEU A 225 4.06 19.74 -33.70
CA LEU A 225 4.55 18.55 -33.03
C LEU A 225 4.74 17.41 -34.03
N ASP A 226 5.98 16.94 -34.16
CA ASP A 226 6.35 15.82 -35.03
C ASP A 226 6.67 14.58 -34.18
N THR A 227 6.00 13.47 -34.46
CA THR A 227 6.16 12.21 -33.71
C THR A 227 6.82 11.16 -34.57
N THR A 228 7.99 10.71 -34.14
CA THR A 228 8.76 9.64 -34.78
C THR A 228 8.65 8.36 -33.98
N TYR A 229 8.55 7.23 -34.68
CA TYR A 229 8.40 5.90 -34.08
C TYR A 229 9.66 5.09 -34.32
N ASN A 230 10.42 4.83 -33.26
CA ASN A 230 11.63 3.99 -33.27
C ASN A 230 11.94 3.56 -31.84
N PHE A 231 12.92 2.68 -31.67
CA PHE A 231 13.41 2.27 -30.36
C PHE A 231 14.41 3.31 -29.82
N TYR A 232 14.03 3.96 -28.72
CA TYR A 232 14.81 5.02 -28.08
C TYR A 232 15.14 4.64 -26.64
N ASN A 233 16.42 4.69 -26.30
CA ASN A 233 16.91 4.43 -24.94
C ASN A 233 17.16 5.75 -24.19
N VAL A 234 16.66 5.82 -22.97
CA VAL A 234 16.76 6.94 -22.05
C VAL A 234 17.27 6.42 -20.72
N TRP A 235 18.58 6.47 -20.55
CA TRP A 235 19.27 5.95 -19.38
C TRP A 235 19.77 7.06 -18.46
N ASP A 236 19.75 6.78 -17.17
CA ASP A 236 20.36 7.59 -16.12
C ASP A 236 21.10 6.71 -15.13
N PHE A 237 21.99 7.34 -14.39
CA PHE A 237 22.70 6.68 -13.31
C PHE A 237 22.94 7.62 -12.14
N SER A 238 22.96 7.05 -10.95
CA SER A 238 23.44 7.72 -9.74
C SER A 238 24.52 6.89 -9.10
N ALA A 239 25.55 7.56 -8.59
CA ALA A 239 26.61 6.95 -7.82
C ALA A 239 26.53 7.44 -6.38
N ALA A 240 26.80 6.56 -5.43
CA ALA A 240 26.82 6.89 -4.03
C ALA A 240 27.93 6.16 -3.28
N VAL A 241 28.50 6.81 -2.28
CA VAL A 241 29.45 6.22 -1.35
C VAL A 241 28.93 6.48 0.06
N SER A 242 28.59 5.42 0.77
CA SER A 242 28.07 5.48 2.14
C SER A 242 29.07 4.93 3.13
N LEU A 243 29.20 5.59 4.29
CA LEU A 243 30.00 5.15 5.41
C LEU A 243 29.10 5.04 6.65
N ASP A 244 29.06 3.86 7.27
CA ASP A 244 28.32 3.64 8.51
C ASP A 244 29.17 2.92 9.57
N THR A 245 28.81 3.12 10.84
CA THR A 245 29.38 2.37 11.97
C THR A 245 28.31 2.15 13.04
N LYS A 246 28.55 1.20 13.95
CA LYS A 246 27.68 0.93 15.11
C LYS A 246 28.44 1.19 16.40
N ILE A 247 27.91 2.11 17.18
CA ILE A 247 28.43 2.50 18.50
C ILE A 247 27.49 1.91 19.55
N TYR A 248 28.05 1.14 20.49
CA TYR A 248 27.31 0.51 21.57
C TYR A 248 27.61 1.24 22.89
N GLY A 249 26.57 1.83 23.49
CA GLY A 249 26.60 2.36 24.85
C GLY A 249 25.84 1.44 25.80
N PHE A 250 26.42 1.19 26.97
CA PHE A 250 25.78 0.45 28.06
C PHE A 250 25.77 1.32 29.31
N PHE A 251 24.56 1.61 29.81
CA PHE A 251 24.35 2.43 30.99
C PHE A 251 23.72 1.57 32.08
N GLN A 252 24.35 1.50 33.24
CA GLN A 252 23.77 0.86 34.42
C GLN A 252 23.17 1.95 35.31
N PRO A 253 21.84 1.96 35.54
CA PRO A 253 21.21 2.92 36.44
C PRO A 253 21.81 2.81 37.84
N LEU A 254 21.97 3.95 38.52
CA LEU A 254 22.48 3.98 39.88
C LEU A 254 21.48 3.29 40.85
N PRO A 255 21.96 2.58 41.89
CA PRO A 255 21.12 1.73 42.75
C PRO A 255 19.92 2.43 43.40
N PHE A 256 20.00 3.74 43.64
CA PHE A 256 18.92 4.52 44.25
C PHE A 256 17.69 4.73 43.34
N LEU A 257 17.79 4.43 42.04
CA LEU A 257 16.68 4.48 41.07
C LEU A 257 15.94 3.13 40.91
N GLY A 258 16.35 2.10 41.66
CA GLY A 258 15.68 0.81 41.76
C GLY A 258 16.41 -0.36 41.09
N ASP A 259 16.42 -1.52 41.76
CA ASP A 259 17.18 -2.73 41.36
C ASP A 259 16.57 -3.57 40.23
N LYS A 260 15.44 -3.14 39.67
CA LYS A 260 14.72 -3.89 38.63
C LYS A 260 15.40 -3.77 37.27
N VAL A 261 15.93 -2.60 36.92
CA VAL A 261 16.61 -2.35 35.64
C VAL A 261 18.11 -2.62 35.81
N LYS A 262 18.58 -3.73 35.23
CA LYS A 262 20.00 -4.13 35.30
C LYS A 262 20.90 -3.26 34.42
N MET A 263 20.44 -2.95 33.21
CA MET A 263 21.26 -2.31 32.19
C MET A 263 20.39 -1.73 31.08
N ILE A 264 20.75 -0.56 30.58
CA ILE A 264 20.19 0.07 29.39
C ILE A 264 21.25 0.01 28.30
N ARG A 265 20.91 -0.56 27.15
CA ARG A 265 21.75 -0.62 25.95
C ARG A 265 21.25 0.40 24.93
N HIS A 266 22.12 1.31 24.54
CA HIS A 266 21.89 2.28 23.45
C HIS A 266 22.79 1.92 22.27
N VAL A 267 22.19 1.66 21.11
CA VAL A 267 22.94 1.41 19.87
C VAL A 267 22.74 2.62 18.96
N LEU A 268 23.83 3.32 18.63
CA LEU A 268 23.84 4.42 17.67
C LEU A 268 24.47 3.95 16.36
N THR A 269 23.79 4.23 15.26
CA THR A 269 24.28 3.94 13.90
C THR A 269 24.33 5.24 13.11
N PRO A 270 25.41 6.03 13.21
CA PRO A 270 25.64 7.14 12.32
C PRO A 270 25.96 6.63 10.91
N THR A 271 25.43 7.32 9.91
CA THR A 271 25.67 7.05 8.49
C THR A 271 25.83 8.36 7.74
N ILE A 272 26.89 8.45 6.94
CA ILE A 272 27.15 9.57 6.04
C ILE A 272 27.17 9.00 4.63
N SER A 273 26.38 9.55 3.72
CA SER A 273 26.37 9.13 2.32
C SER A 273 26.57 10.32 1.38
N PHE A 274 27.53 10.21 0.47
CA PHE A 274 27.68 11.11 -0.65
C PHE A 274 26.97 10.50 -1.86
N THR A 275 26.10 11.25 -2.51
CA THR A 275 25.35 10.83 -3.69
C THR A 275 25.54 11.84 -4.81
N GLY A 276 25.61 11.40 -6.06
CA GLY A 276 25.73 12.30 -7.19
C GLY A 276 25.18 11.70 -8.49
N SER A 277 24.66 12.57 -9.33
CA SER A 277 24.25 12.26 -10.69
C SER A 277 24.65 13.42 -11.63
N PRO A 278 25.00 13.14 -12.90
CA PRO A 278 25.22 14.19 -13.88
C PRO A 278 23.91 14.91 -14.23
N ASP A 279 24.02 15.98 -15.01
CA ASP A 279 22.86 16.65 -15.60
C ASP A 279 22.42 15.93 -16.89
N PHE A 280 21.30 15.22 -16.79
CA PHE A 280 20.69 14.51 -17.92
C PHE A 280 19.98 15.42 -18.92
N ALA A 281 19.86 16.72 -18.63
CA ALA A 281 19.37 17.72 -19.58
C ALA A 281 20.44 18.13 -20.62
N SER A 282 21.70 17.76 -20.40
CA SER A 282 22.79 18.13 -21.30
C SER A 282 22.61 17.53 -22.71
N LYS A 283 23.13 18.25 -23.72
CA LYS A 283 23.02 17.85 -25.14
C LYS A 283 23.60 16.46 -25.43
N PHE A 284 24.56 15.99 -24.61
CA PHE A 284 25.16 14.66 -24.71
C PHE A 284 24.12 13.54 -24.64
N PHE A 285 23.17 13.64 -23.70
CA PHE A 285 22.13 12.62 -23.52
C PHE A 285 21.00 12.75 -24.53
N GLY A 286 20.72 13.97 -25.02
CA GLY A 286 19.75 14.19 -26.08
C GLY A 286 18.30 13.88 -25.68
N TYR A 287 17.95 14.05 -24.39
CA TYR A 287 16.60 13.84 -23.86
C TYR A 287 15.69 15.08 -23.95
N TYR A 288 16.30 16.26 -24.06
CA TYR A 288 15.60 17.54 -24.11
C TYR A 288 15.94 18.32 -25.39
N GLY A 289 14.94 19.03 -25.90
CA GLY A 289 15.05 19.98 -27.00
C GLY A 289 14.60 21.37 -26.57
N SER A 290 14.91 22.37 -27.39
CA SER A 290 14.44 23.74 -27.19
C SER A 290 14.08 24.38 -28.53
N TYR A 291 13.05 25.21 -28.55
CA TYR A 291 12.72 26.07 -29.69
C TYR A 291 12.42 27.49 -29.19
N GLN A 292 12.50 28.47 -30.09
CA GLN A 292 12.16 29.85 -29.79
C GLN A 292 10.78 30.19 -30.34
N TYR A 293 10.02 31.00 -29.60
CA TYR A 293 8.73 31.51 -30.04
C TYR A 293 8.57 32.98 -29.60
N PRO A 294 7.93 33.84 -30.41
CA PRO A 294 7.62 35.20 -30.01
C PRO A 294 6.48 35.20 -28.98
N ASP A 295 6.66 35.91 -27.87
CA ASP A 295 5.58 36.12 -26.89
C ASP A 295 4.58 37.18 -27.36
N ALA A 296 3.55 37.45 -26.55
CA ALA A 296 2.51 38.45 -26.87
C ALA A 296 3.04 39.88 -27.03
N LYS A 297 4.27 40.17 -26.61
CA LYS A 297 4.97 41.45 -26.78
C LYS A 297 6.00 41.41 -27.93
N GLY A 298 6.11 40.29 -28.64
CA GLY A 298 7.07 40.10 -29.72
C GLY A 298 8.49 39.74 -29.26
N GLU A 299 8.71 39.48 -27.97
CA GLU A 299 10.02 39.06 -27.47
C GLU A 299 10.21 37.55 -27.68
N MET A 300 11.36 37.16 -28.23
CA MET A 300 11.67 35.76 -28.49
C MET A 300 11.98 35.03 -27.18
N GLN A 301 11.09 34.13 -26.77
CA GLN A 301 11.23 33.27 -25.61
C GLN A 301 11.74 31.89 -26.03
N THR A 302 12.64 31.30 -25.24
CA THR A 302 13.12 29.92 -25.47
C THR A 302 12.32 28.95 -24.61
N ARG A 303 11.69 27.96 -25.23
CA ARG A 303 10.95 26.90 -24.53
C ARG A 303 11.71 25.59 -24.60
N THR A 304 12.08 25.06 -23.45
CA THR A 304 12.69 23.73 -23.31
C THR A 304 11.60 22.67 -23.08
N TYR A 305 11.74 21.53 -23.73
CA TYR A 305 10.79 20.42 -23.63
C TYR A 305 11.51 19.06 -23.67
N SER A 306 10.89 18.03 -23.11
CA SER A 306 11.38 16.65 -23.21
C SER A 306 10.97 16.03 -24.55
N TYR A 307 11.88 15.32 -25.22
CA TYR A 307 11.55 14.57 -26.44
C TYR A 307 10.64 13.36 -26.18
N PHE A 308 10.40 12.99 -24.92
CA PHE A 308 9.56 11.84 -24.54
C PHE A 308 8.36 12.30 -23.69
N PRO A 309 7.49 13.18 -24.20
CA PRO A 309 6.30 13.59 -23.48
C PRO A 309 5.36 12.39 -23.32
N ASN A 310 4.66 12.30 -22.19
CA ASN A 310 3.68 11.25 -21.89
C ASN A 310 4.25 9.81 -21.85
N SER A 311 5.56 9.64 -21.79
CA SER A 311 6.20 8.34 -21.63
C SER A 311 5.81 7.69 -20.29
N LEU A 312 5.72 6.35 -20.23
CA LEU A 312 5.19 5.67 -19.03
C LEU A 312 6.09 5.83 -17.80
N PHE A 313 7.41 5.91 -18.01
CA PHE A 313 8.40 5.94 -16.91
C PHE A 313 9.09 7.30 -16.76
N GLY A 314 8.57 8.32 -17.45
CA GLY A 314 9.12 9.69 -17.44
C GLY A 314 10.50 9.80 -18.07
N VAL A 315 11.14 10.94 -17.88
CA VAL A 315 12.55 11.16 -18.23
C VAL A 315 13.34 11.52 -16.98
N PRO A 316 14.67 11.28 -16.97
CA PRO A 316 15.54 11.76 -15.90
C PRO A 316 15.35 13.26 -15.69
N GLY A 317 15.37 13.70 -14.43
CA GLY A 317 15.22 15.12 -14.09
C GLY A 317 16.34 15.98 -14.68
N GLN A 318 16.04 17.27 -14.84
CA GLN A 318 17.04 18.26 -15.23
C GLN A 318 17.89 18.66 -14.02
N GLY A 319 19.16 18.97 -14.26
CA GLY A 319 20.09 19.46 -13.25
C GLY A 319 21.03 18.38 -12.74
N LYS A 320 22.25 18.82 -12.43
CA LYS A 320 23.24 18.00 -11.74
C LYS A 320 22.80 17.81 -10.28
N THR A 321 23.04 16.63 -9.71
CA THR A 321 22.88 16.43 -8.27
C THR A 321 24.20 16.05 -7.64
N GLY A 322 24.43 16.56 -6.43
CA GLY A 322 25.57 16.19 -5.61
C GLY A 322 25.20 16.52 -4.18
N ALA A 323 24.88 15.51 -3.38
CA ALA A 323 24.37 15.72 -2.03
C ALA A 323 25.07 14.82 -1.01
N ILE A 324 25.41 15.41 0.15
CA ILE A 324 25.78 14.65 1.35
C ILE A 324 24.52 14.48 2.19
N SER A 325 24.20 13.24 2.55
CA SER A 325 23.16 12.93 3.52
C SER A 325 23.80 12.41 4.80
N ILE A 326 23.31 12.89 5.93
CA ILE A 326 23.69 12.43 7.26
C ILE A 326 22.44 11.83 7.88
N SER A 327 22.55 10.60 8.38
CA SER A 327 21.50 9.97 9.16
C SER A 327 22.05 9.35 10.43
N LEU A 328 21.27 9.42 11.51
CA LEU A 328 21.59 8.82 12.79
C LEU A 328 20.41 7.96 13.22
N ALA A 329 20.61 6.64 13.24
CA ALA A 329 19.64 5.70 13.79
C ALA A 329 20.02 5.33 15.23
N ASN A 330 19.04 5.28 16.12
CA ASN A 330 19.20 4.97 17.54
C ASN A 330 18.23 3.85 17.93
N ASN A 331 18.73 2.88 18.69
CA ASN A 331 17.92 1.82 19.28
C ASN A 331 18.21 1.78 20.78
N LEU A 332 17.17 1.73 21.61
CA LEU A 332 17.30 1.73 23.06
C LEU A 332 16.57 0.52 23.66
N GLU A 333 17.30 -0.31 24.39
CA GLU A 333 16.79 -1.50 25.05
C GLU A 333 17.15 -1.50 26.52
N MET A 334 16.31 -2.09 27.37
CA MET A 334 16.62 -2.32 28.78
C MET A 334 16.55 -3.81 29.12
N LYS A 335 17.45 -4.24 30.00
CA LYS A 335 17.39 -5.54 30.69
C LYS A 335 16.78 -5.35 32.07
N VAL A 336 15.74 -6.12 32.36
CA VAL A 336 15.03 -6.10 33.64
C VAL A 336 15.14 -7.48 34.30
N LYS A 337 15.23 -7.54 35.64
CA LYS A 337 15.12 -8.79 36.40
C LYS A 337 13.72 -9.39 36.21
N SER A 338 13.62 -10.70 36.05
CA SER A 338 12.36 -11.42 35.95
C SER A 338 11.80 -11.68 37.35
N ASP A 339 10.55 -11.33 37.59
CA ASP A 339 9.88 -11.60 38.88
C ASP A 339 9.53 -13.10 39.07
N LYS A 340 9.72 -13.94 38.04
CA LYS A 340 9.37 -15.38 38.07
C LYS A 340 10.54 -16.32 38.41
N ASP A 341 11.77 -15.82 38.36
CA ASP A 341 12.97 -16.65 38.57
C ASP A 341 14.11 -15.74 39.05
N SER A 342 14.74 -16.10 40.16
CA SER A 342 15.77 -15.30 40.85
C SER A 342 16.99 -14.99 39.97
N ILE A 343 17.13 -15.68 38.83
CA ILE A 343 18.22 -15.54 37.85
C ILE A 343 17.71 -15.04 36.48
N GLY A 344 16.40 -15.03 36.22
CA GLY A 344 15.84 -14.72 34.90
C GLY A 344 16.04 -13.27 34.46
N GLU A 345 16.48 -13.04 33.22
CA GLU A 345 16.58 -11.70 32.61
C GLU A 345 15.53 -11.52 31.49
N LYS A 346 14.85 -10.37 31.47
CA LYS A 346 13.93 -9.99 30.40
C LYS A 346 14.42 -8.75 29.67
N LYS A 347 14.64 -8.86 28.37
CA LYS A 347 14.94 -7.72 27.50
C LYS A 347 13.64 -7.04 27.06
N ILE A 348 13.59 -5.72 27.16
CA ILE A 348 12.46 -4.89 26.74
C ILE A 348 13.02 -3.77 25.85
N SER A 349 12.52 -3.68 24.62
CA SER A 349 12.83 -2.57 23.71
C SER A 349 12.03 -1.35 24.15
N LEU A 350 12.71 -0.23 24.42
CA LEU A 350 12.08 1.05 24.74
C LEU A 350 11.85 1.86 23.46
N ILE A 351 12.90 1.97 22.65
CA ILE A 351 12.89 2.61 21.34
C ILE A 351 13.39 1.58 20.34
N GLU A 352 12.50 1.12 19.47
CA GLU A 352 12.88 0.17 18.43
C GLU A 352 13.75 0.83 17.37
N ASN A 353 13.42 2.08 17.01
CA ASN A 353 14.23 2.89 16.11
C ASN A 353 13.87 4.38 16.29
N LEU A 354 14.86 5.22 16.54
CA LEU A 354 14.77 6.67 16.40
C LEU A 354 15.77 7.08 15.32
N SER A 355 15.30 7.51 14.16
CA SER A 355 16.12 7.97 13.04
C SER A 355 15.99 9.47 12.85
N LEU A 356 17.12 10.15 12.73
CA LEU A 356 17.25 11.52 12.24
C LEU A 356 17.93 11.47 10.87
N SER A 357 17.45 12.23 9.89
CA SER A 357 18.10 12.33 8.57
C SER A 357 17.99 13.73 8.00
N GLN A 358 19.08 14.22 7.43
CA GLN A 358 19.17 15.50 6.76
C GLN A 358 20.19 15.42 5.63
N SER A 359 20.02 16.21 4.57
CA SER A 359 20.93 16.25 3.43
C SER A 359 21.27 17.68 3.03
N TYR A 360 22.41 17.84 2.37
CA TYR A 360 22.89 19.09 1.79
C TYR A 360 23.27 18.85 0.33
N ASN A 361 22.57 19.50 -0.59
CA ASN A 361 22.78 19.43 -2.03
C ASN A 361 23.69 20.58 -2.49
N PHE A 362 24.93 20.26 -2.85
CA PHE A 362 25.93 21.19 -3.37
C PHE A 362 25.60 21.73 -4.75
N ALA A 363 24.81 20.97 -5.53
CA ALA A 363 24.49 21.31 -6.91
C ALA A 363 23.23 22.18 -7.04
N ALA A 364 22.50 22.44 -5.95
CA ALA A 364 21.32 23.30 -5.96
C ALA A 364 21.70 24.80 -5.89
N ASP A 365 21.05 25.62 -6.71
CA ASP A 365 21.25 27.08 -6.73
C ASP A 365 20.72 27.75 -5.46
N SER A 366 19.63 27.22 -4.89
CA SER A 366 19.04 27.69 -3.64
C SER A 366 18.45 26.55 -2.83
N MET A 367 18.22 26.78 -1.54
CA MET A 367 17.67 25.80 -0.61
C MET A 367 18.47 24.49 -0.56
N ARG A 368 19.79 24.61 -0.39
CA ARG A 368 20.74 23.48 -0.42
C ARG A 368 20.53 22.45 0.68
N TRP A 369 20.17 22.86 1.90
CA TRP A 369 19.76 21.95 2.96
C TRP A 369 18.36 21.39 2.70
N SER A 370 18.17 20.09 2.93
CA SER A 370 16.84 19.50 3.06
C SER A 370 16.24 19.80 4.43
N ASN A 371 14.94 19.54 4.55
CA ASN A 371 14.30 19.40 5.85
C ASN A 371 15.00 18.31 6.67
N LEU A 372 14.95 18.47 7.99
CA LEU A 372 15.31 17.41 8.92
C LEU A 372 14.09 16.48 9.03
N ASN A 373 14.28 15.20 8.77
CA ASN A 373 13.25 14.18 8.95
C ASN A 373 13.59 13.34 10.17
N THR A 374 12.61 13.16 11.05
CA THR A 374 12.75 12.35 12.27
C THR A 374 11.67 11.29 12.32
N SER A 375 12.02 10.05 12.59
CA SER A 375 11.05 8.97 12.76
C SER A 375 11.36 8.19 14.02
N ILE A 376 10.35 7.91 14.83
CA ILE A 376 10.47 7.11 16.05
C ILE A 376 9.44 5.99 16.06
N MET A 377 9.92 4.77 16.32
CA MET A 377 9.13 3.58 16.56
C MET A 377 9.33 3.15 18.00
N LEU A 378 8.25 3.19 18.78
CA LEU A 378 8.21 2.79 20.19
C LEU A 378 7.42 1.50 20.35
N ARG A 379 7.92 0.54 21.14
CA ARG A 379 7.15 -0.64 21.54
C ARG A 379 6.65 -0.42 22.96
N LEU A 380 5.42 0.10 23.11
CA LEU A 380 4.87 0.40 24.44
C LEU A 380 4.47 -0.88 25.20
N VAL A 381 3.83 -1.83 24.51
CA VAL A 381 3.47 -3.15 25.05
C VAL A 381 3.71 -4.26 24.02
N LYS A 382 3.66 -5.52 24.46
CA LYS A 382 3.71 -6.65 23.51
C LYS A 382 2.56 -6.50 22.50
N ASN A 383 2.89 -6.47 21.21
CA ASN A 383 1.98 -6.32 20.08
C ASN A 383 1.39 -4.90 19.90
N PHE A 384 2.03 -3.88 20.47
CA PHE A 384 1.69 -2.48 20.18
C PHE A 384 2.94 -1.66 19.86
N ASN A 385 3.00 -1.22 18.61
CA ASN A 385 4.05 -0.33 18.11
C ASN A 385 3.44 1.03 17.79
N LEU A 386 4.03 2.09 18.35
CA LEU A 386 3.71 3.47 18.01
C LEU A 386 4.74 3.99 17.02
N ASN A 387 4.29 4.39 15.83
CA ASN A 387 5.14 5.01 14.81
C ASN A 387 4.79 6.49 14.71
N LEU A 388 5.78 7.35 14.90
CA LEU A 388 5.66 8.80 14.75
C LEU A 388 6.73 9.25 13.77
N SER A 389 6.31 9.95 12.71
CA SER A 389 7.23 10.56 11.73
C SER A 389 6.96 12.05 11.65
N ALA A 390 8.02 12.85 11.74
CA ALA A 390 7.98 14.29 11.73
C ALA A 390 8.98 14.89 10.74
N THR A 391 8.56 15.95 10.06
CA THR A 391 9.38 16.75 9.16
C THR A 391 9.56 18.14 9.73
N TRP A 392 10.79 18.62 9.77
CA TRP A 392 11.17 19.92 10.30
C TRP A 392 11.70 20.81 9.19
N ASP A 393 11.01 21.93 8.93
CA ASP A 393 11.43 22.94 7.96
C ASP A 393 12.57 23.77 8.53
N VAL A 394 13.70 23.79 7.84
CA VAL A 394 14.92 24.48 8.26
C VAL A 394 15.07 25.89 7.67
N TYR A 395 14.09 26.35 6.87
CA TYR A 395 14.11 27.68 6.27
C TYR A 395 13.02 28.60 6.84
N THR A 396 13.18 29.89 6.57
CA THR A 396 12.19 30.91 6.90
C THR A 396 11.27 31.18 5.71
N TYR A 397 10.18 31.91 5.97
CA TYR A 397 9.23 32.37 4.98
C TYR A 397 9.31 33.89 4.84
N ALA A 398 9.04 34.39 3.64
CA ALA A 398 8.82 35.80 3.35
C ALA A 398 7.61 35.94 2.42
N LEU A 399 7.11 37.16 2.24
CA LEU A 399 6.04 37.42 1.28
C LEU A 399 6.65 37.70 -0.10
N ASN A 400 6.09 37.12 -1.15
CA ASN A 400 6.43 37.49 -2.52
C ASN A 400 5.75 38.82 -2.91
N SER A 401 6.00 39.31 -4.13
CA SER A 401 5.42 40.57 -4.64
C SER A 401 3.89 40.58 -4.69
N ALA A 402 3.24 39.41 -4.65
CA ALA A 402 1.78 39.27 -4.59
C ALA A 402 1.26 39.09 -3.14
N GLY A 403 2.11 39.29 -2.12
CA GLY A 403 1.74 39.14 -0.71
C GLY A 403 1.61 37.67 -0.24
N ASN A 404 1.98 36.69 -1.08
CA ASN A 404 1.86 35.28 -0.73
C ASN A 404 3.11 34.78 0.00
N PRO A 405 2.95 33.99 1.09
CA PRO A 405 4.08 33.41 1.81
C PRO A 405 4.82 32.39 0.95
N VAL A 406 6.11 32.61 0.78
CA VAL A 406 7.04 31.73 0.04
C VAL A 406 8.24 31.42 0.93
N ARG A 407 8.72 30.19 0.82
CA ARG A 407 9.94 29.76 1.49
C ARG A 407 11.13 30.48 0.87
N VAL A 408 12.02 31.02 1.70
CA VAL A 408 13.21 31.74 1.23
C VAL A 408 14.48 31.01 1.63
N ASN A 409 15.56 31.19 0.88
CA ASN A 409 16.87 30.56 1.12
C ASN A 409 17.62 31.20 2.32
N LYS A 410 16.93 31.35 3.46
CA LYS A 410 17.50 31.80 4.74
C LYS A 410 17.24 30.72 5.78
N LEU A 411 18.30 30.14 6.32
CA LEU A 411 18.20 29.09 7.32
C LEU A 411 17.67 29.66 8.63
N ARG A 412 16.76 28.95 9.29
CA ARG A 412 16.18 29.36 10.58
C ARG A 412 17.25 29.56 11.65
N ILE A 413 18.26 28.70 11.68
CA ILE A 413 19.35 28.82 12.65
C ILE A 413 20.13 30.11 12.46
N SER A 414 20.38 30.53 11.22
CA SER A 414 21.08 31.78 10.91
C SER A 414 20.27 33.03 11.29
N GLN A 415 18.96 32.87 11.52
CA GLN A 415 18.04 33.95 11.88
C GLN A 415 17.62 33.88 13.36
N GLY A 416 18.30 33.05 14.18
CA GLY A 416 17.97 32.88 15.60
C GLY A 416 16.63 32.17 15.87
N LYS A 417 16.05 31.49 14.88
CA LYS A 417 14.72 30.84 14.95
C LYS A 417 14.77 29.33 15.19
N GLY A 418 15.87 28.83 15.76
CA GLY A 418 16.12 27.41 16.02
C GLY A 418 16.54 26.60 14.79
N TRP A 419 16.85 25.31 14.96
CA TRP A 419 17.33 24.41 13.89
C TRP A 419 16.27 24.15 12.81
N GLY A 420 15.03 23.93 13.24
CA GLY A 420 13.92 23.64 12.35
C GLY A 420 12.59 23.89 13.03
N LYS A 421 11.56 24.18 12.25
CA LYS A 421 10.17 24.27 12.71
C LYS A 421 9.42 23.03 12.29
N LEU A 422 8.70 22.40 13.21
CA LEU A 422 7.85 21.26 12.90
C LEU A 422 6.88 21.66 11.77
N SER A 423 7.01 21.02 10.61
CA SER A 423 6.20 21.26 9.41
C SER A 423 5.03 20.31 9.35
N SER A 424 5.28 19.05 9.67
CA SER A 424 4.26 18.01 9.76
C SER A 424 4.70 16.94 10.74
N THR A 425 3.74 16.32 11.40
CA THR A 425 3.94 15.03 12.05
C THR A 425 2.62 14.27 12.09
N GLY A 426 2.69 12.95 12.05
CA GLY A 426 1.50 12.10 12.10
C GLY A 426 1.75 10.87 12.96
N THR A 427 0.74 10.47 13.71
CA THR A 427 0.70 9.17 14.39
C THR A 427 -0.70 8.60 14.36
N SER A 428 -0.79 7.28 14.27
CA SER A 428 -2.03 6.54 14.42
C SER A 428 -1.86 5.45 15.48
N PHE A 429 -2.76 5.47 16.45
CA PHE A 429 -2.94 4.47 17.48
C PHE A 429 -4.05 3.52 17.04
N SER A 430 -3.78 2.21 17.01
CA SER A 430 -4.83 1.19 16.83
C SER A 430 -4.71 0.13 17.90
N TYR A 431 -5.77 -0.10 18.66
CA TYR A 431 -5.78 -1.14 19.68
C TYR A 431 -7.12 -1.87 19.72
N THR A 432 -7.06 -3.20 19.69
CA THR A 432 -8.22 -4.09 19.78
C THR A 432 -8.31 -4.69 21.17
N PHE A 433 -9.37 -4.33 21.89
CA PHE A 433 -9.81 -5.02 23.09
C PHE A 433 -10.65 -6.25 22.70
N ASN A 434 -10.52 -7.32 23.46
CA ASN A 434 -11.29 -8.55 23.37
C ASN A 434 -11.36 -9.19 24.76
N ASN A 435 -12.07 -10.32 24.91
CA ASN A 435 -12.23 -10.98 26.20
C ASN A 435 -10.89 -11.26 26.92
N ASP A 436 -9.86 -11.71 26.20
CA ASP A 436 -8.57 -12.09 26.80
C ASP A 436 -7.72 -10.89 27.19
N THR A 437 -7.68 -9.86 26.34
CA THR A 437 -6.97 -8.61 26.62
C THR A 437 -7.66 -7.84 27.75
N PHE A 438 -9.00 -7.84 27.79
CA PHE A 438 -9.77 -7.22 28.85
C PHE A 438 -9.57 -7.92 30.19
N LYS A 439 -9.64 -9.26 30.23
CA LYS A 439 -9.31 -10.04 31.44
C LYS A 439 -7.88 -9.78 31.94
N LYS A 440 -6.91 -9.65 31.03
CA LYS A 440 -5.51 -9.34 31.38
C LYS A 440 -5.30 -7.90 31.89
N LEU A 441 -6.05 -6.93 31.38
CA LEU A 441 -5.90 -5.51 31.74
C LEU A 441 -6.72 -5.10 32.97
N PHE A 442 -7.90 -5.69 33.15
CA PHE A 442 -8.88 -5.26 34.16
C PHE A 442 -9.35 -6.37 35.09
N GLY A 443 -8.93 -7.62 34.87
CA GLY A 443 -9.18 -8.70 35.82
C GLY A 443 -8.37 -8.47 37.09
N LYS A 444 -9.05 -8.21 38.21
CA LYS A 444 -8.43 -8.25 39.54
C LYS A 444 -7.80 -9.63 39.75
N ASP A 445 -6.52 -9.66 40.11
CA ASP A 445 -5.80 -10.83 40.62
C ASP A 445 -6.62 -11.48 41.75
N LYS A 446 -7.42 -12.51 41.44
CA LYS A 446 -8.06 -13.36 42.45
C LYS A 446 -7.68 -14.83 42.38
N ASP A 447 -6.93 -15.28 41.39
CA ASP A 447 -6.45 -16.67 41.35
C ASP A 447 -4.97 -16.75 40.95
N LYS A 448 -4.10 -16.47 41.93
CA LYS A 448 -2.71 -16.96 41.94
C LYS A 448 -2.53 -17.94 43.08
N LYS A 449 -3.22 -19.07 43.03
CA LYS A 449 -2.76 -20.32 43.63
C LYS A 449 -3.12 -21.49 42.72
N ASP A 450 -2.12 -22.32 42.48
CA ASP A 450 -2.17 -23.67 41.93
C ASP A 450 -2.47 -23.85 40.43
N LYS A 451 -1.39 -23.78 39.65
CA LYS A 451 -1.07 -24.79 38.63
C LYS A 451 0.44 -24.80 38.35
N LYS A 452 1.14 -25.65 39.09
CA LYS A 452 2.49 -26.12 38.72
C LYS A 452 2.36 -27.04 37.50
N ASP A 453 3.25 -26.78 36.54
CA ASP A 453 3.75 -27.64 35.47
C ASP A 453 2.81 -28.63 34.76
N ASN A 454 2.58 -28.36 33.48
CA ASN A 454 3.02 -29.31 32.47
C ASN A 454 3.42 -28.60 31.17
N GLY A 455 4.67 -28.81 30.78
CA GLY A 455 5.30 -28.17 29.64
C GLY A 455 4.66 -28.53 28.31
N LYS A 456 4.37 -27.49 27.52
CA LYS A 456 4.67 -27.34 26.08
C LYS A 456 4.20 -25.95 25.69
N ALA A 457 5.15 -25.03 25.54
CA ALA A 457 4.92 -23.74 24.93
C ALA A 457 4.65 -23.94 23.43
N GLN A 458 3.39 -24.22 23.09
CA GLN A 458 2.91 -24.14 21.72
C GLN A 458 2.28 -22.76 21.55
N SER A 459 2.99 -21.91 20.83
CA SER A 459 2.47 -20.69 20.21
C SER A 459 1.21 -21.03 19.41
N MET A 460 0.05 -20.68 19.95
CA MET A 460 -1.19 -20.57 19.17
C MET A 460 -1.42 -19.09 18.90
N ASP A 461 -0.70 -18.60 17.89
CA ASP A 461 -1.16 -17.50 17.07
C ASP A 461 -2.37 -18.03 16.29
N GLN A 462 -3.56 -17.53 16.61
CA GLN A 462 -4.75 -17.82 15.82
C GLN A 462 -5.12 -16.59 15.01
N GLU A 463 -4.54 -16.56 13.82
CA GLU A 463 -4.97 -15.83 12.64
C GLU A 463 -6.47 -16.06 12.46
N PHE A 464 -7.25 -14.97 12.48
CA PHE A 464 -8.67 -15.01 12.18
C PHE A 464 -8.81 -15.12 10.65
N ALA A 465 -8.66 -16.35 10.14
CA ALA A 465 -8.94 -16.67 8.76
C ALA A 465 -10.42 -16.44 8.48
N GLU A 466 -10.70 -15.57 7.50
CA GLU A 466 -11.97 -15.53 6.79
C GLU A 466 -12.24 -16.91 6.18
N THR A 467 -13.22 -17.64 6.72
CA THR A 467 -13.74 -18.84 6.07
C THR A 467 -15.19 -18.62 5.70
N THR A 468 -15.38 -17.97 4.57
CA THR A 468 -16.58 -18.14 3.73
C THR A 468 -16.27 -19.22 2.70
N SER A 469 -16.72 -20.46 2.95
CA SER A 469 -17.07 -21.42 1.88
C SER A 469 -17.66 -22.68 2.51
N ASP A 470 -18.99 -22.79 2.42
CA ASP A 470 -19.69 -24.06 2.51
C ASP A 470 -19.34 -24.97 1.31
N TYR A 471 -19.55 -26.28 1.52
CA TYR A 471 -19.47 -27.43 0.59
C TYR A 471 -18.17 -28.26 0.60
N GLU A 472 -18.09 -29.22 1.53
CA GLU A 472 -17.64 -30.58 1.19
C GLU A 472 -18.28 -31.64 2.12
N SER A 473 -18.82 -32.70 1.51
CA SER A 473 -19.51 -33.85 2.12
C SER A 473 -18.51 -34.87 2.75
N PRO A 474 -18.99 -35.85 3.55
CA PRO A 474 -18.30 -36.30 4.76
C PRO A 474 -17.36 -37.49 4.51
N THR A 475 -16.11 -37.38 4.97
CA THR A 475 -15.29 -38.56 5.26
C THR A 475 -14.99 -38.62 6.74
N ARG A 476 -15.63 -39.60 7.39
CA ARG A 476 -15.43 -40.01 8.78
C ARG A 476 -13.95 -40.25 9.09
N LYS A 477 -13.38 -39.41 9.95
CA LYS A 477 -12.41 -39.82 10.97
C LYS A 477 -12.72 -39.02 12.24
N SER A 478 -13.31 -39.73 13.20
CA SER A 478 -13.58 -39.27 14.55
C SER A 478 -12.27 -38.92 15.25
N SER A 479 -11.91 -37.64 15.26
CA SER A 479 -11.07 -37.08 16.32
C SER A 479 -12.01 -36.43 17.31
N LYS A 480 -12.31 -37.13 18.41
CA LYS A 480 -12.97 -36.58 19.61
C LYS A 480 -12.29 -35.27 19.98
N LYS A 481 -12.91 -34.15 19.61
CA LYS A 481 -12.54 -32.83 20.11
C LYS A 481 -13.01 -32.83 21.56
N ASN A 482 -12.05 -32.96 22.47
CA ASN A 482 -12.30 -32.90 23.91
C ASN A 482 -12.78 -31.49 24.24
N SER A 483 -14.09 -31.27 24.16
CA SER A 483 -14.74 -30.06 24.65
C SER A 483 -14.72 -30.13 26.17
N GLY A 484 -13.65 -29.62 26.78
CA GLY A 484 -13.68 -29.28 28.19
C GLY A 484 -14.73 -28.19 28.38
N MET A 485 -15.98 -28.59 28.62
CA MET A 485 -17.03 -27.71 29.09
C MET A 485 -16.67 -27.33 30.52
N GLU A 486 -16.18 -26.10 30.70
CA GLU A 486 -16.12 -25.50 32.03
C GLU A 486 -17.56 -25.24 32.47
N PHE A 487 -17.98 -25.87 33.56
CA PHE A 487 -19.26 -25.58 34.21
C PHE A 487 -19.00 -24.58 35.35
N ASP A 488 -19.95 -23.69 35.63
CA ASP A 488 -19.94 -22.89 36.87
C ASP A 488 -20.35 -23.75 38.08
N ASP A 489 -20.29 -23.15 39.28
CA ASP A 489 -20.58 -23.83 40.54
C ASP A 489 -22.03 -24.37 40.62
N ASP A 490 -22.92 -23.87 39.75
CA ASP A 490 -24.32 -24.28 39.60
C ASP A 490 -24.54 -25.31 38.47
N GLY A 491 -23.48 -25.76 37.80
CA GLY A 491 -23.54 -26.82 36.78
C GLY A 491 -23.95 -26.33 35.37
N TYR A 492 -23.94 -25.03 35.10
CA TYR A 492 -24.19 -24.46 33.78
C TYR A 492 -22.90 -24.29 32.98
N MET A 493 -22.97 -24.52 31.66
CA MET A 493 -21.82 -24.33 30.79
C MET A 493 -21.41 -22.85 30.77
N LYS A 494 -20.17 -22.57 31.16
CA LYS A 494 -19.60 -21.22 31.25
C LYS A 494 -19.44 -20.61 29.86
N TRP A 495 -20.49 -19.96 29.37
CA TRP A 495 -20.48 -19.22 28.11
C TRP A 495 -19.96 -17.79 28.34
N SER A 496 -18.77 -17.48 27.82
CA SER A 496 -18.30 -16.10 27.75
C SER A 496 -18.64 -15.51 26.38
N VAL A 497 -19.52 -14.50 26.34
CA VAL A 497 -19.88 -13.76 25.13
C VAL A 497 -18.61 -13.23 24.45
N PRO A 498 -18.23 -13.72 23.25
CA PRO A 498 -17.05 -13.22 22.58
C PRO A 498 -17.34 -11.85 21.97
N TRP A 499 -16.46 -10.89 22.27
CA TRP A 499 -16.50 -9.55 21.74
C TRP A 499 -15.11 -9.05 21.36
N ASN A 500 -15.07 -8.13 20.41
CA ASN A 500 -13.89 -7.31 20.13
C ASN A 500 -14.30 -5.85 19.93
N LEU A 501 -13.42 -4.93 20.30
CA LEU A 501 -13.59 -3.51 20.12
C LEU A 501 -12.25 -2.89 19.76
N THR A 502 -12.13 -2.41 18.54
CA THR A 502 -10.95 -1.75 18.00
C THR A 502 -11.13 -0.26 18.04
N PHE A 503 -10.19 0.46 18.65
CA PHE A 503 -10.09 1.92 18.59
C PHE A 503 -8.92 2.30 17.71
N ASN A 504 -9.20 3.15 16.72
CA ASN A 504 -8.24 3.76 15.81
C ASN A 504 -8.25 5.27 16.05
N TYR A 505 -7.22 5.79 16.71
CA TYR A 505 -7.07 7.22 16.93
C TYR A 505 -5.90 7.76 16.11
N SER A 506 -6.16 8.73 15.25
CA SER A 506 -5.13 9.36 14.43
C SER A 506 -5.00 10.83 14.78
N VAL A 507 -3.75 11.28 14.90
CA VAL A 507 -3.40 12.67 15.16
C VAL A 507 -2.40 13.10 14.10
N ASN A 508 -2.74 14.16 13.38
CA ASN A 508 -1.84 14.80 12.45
C ASN A 508 -1.65 16.26 12.84
N TYR A 509 -0.43 16.74 12.72
CA TYR A 509 -0.05 18.13 12.81
C TYR A 509 0.46 18.57 11.44
N GLY A 510 0.09 19.77 11.04
CA GLY A 510 0.61 20.43 9.85
C GLY A 510 0.57 21.95 9.97
N TYR A 511 1.03 22.65 8.94
CA TYR A 511 0.85 24.09 8.84
C TYR A 511 -0.62 24.45 8.59
N GLY A 512 -1.13 25.37 9.41
CA GLY A 512 -2.44 26.01 9.29
C GLY A 512 -2.33 27.39 8.67
N GLU A 513 -2.98 28.39 9.28
CA GLU A 513 -2.97 29.77 8.79
C GLU A 513 -1.59 30.43 8.92
N PHE A 514 -1.24 31.28 7.95
CA PHE A 514 0.00 32.06 7.98
C PHE A 514 -0.13 33.29 8.86
N ASP A 515 0.78 33.46 9.82
CA ASP A 515 0.91 34.68 10.62
C ASP A 515 1.79 35.68 9.88
N TYR A 516 1.17 36.70 9.27
CA TYR A 516 1.85 37.75 8.50
C TYR A 516 2.76 38.65 9.36
N LYS A 517 2.55 38.73 10.68
CA LYS A 517 3.42 39.53 11.57
C LYS A 517 4.70 38.77 11.90
N LYS A 518 4.57 37.47 12.18
CA LYS A 518 5.72 36.60 12.52
C LYS A 518 6.41 36.00 11.29
N LEU A 519 5.78 36.14 10.12
CA LEU A 519 6.16 35.51 8.85
C LEU A 519 6.29 33.99 9.00
N GLU A 520 5.28 33.38 9.62
CA GLU A 520 5.32 31.97 10.01
C GLU A 520 3.94 31.31 10.06
N TYR A 521 3.85 30.04 9.65
CA TYR A 521 2.61 29.26 9.77
C TYR A 521 2.28 28.90 11.22
N LYS A 522 1.02 29.04 11.63
CA LYS A 522 0.51 28.46 12.87
C LYS A 522 0.39 26.95 12.73
N GLY A 523 0.58 26.21 13.82
CA GLY A 523 0.35 24.78 13.84
C GLY A 523 -1.15 24.46 13.82
N LYS A 524 -1.56 23.49 13.02
CA LYS A 524 -2.92 22.93 13.03
C LYS A 524 -2.84 21.45 13.37
N ILE A 525 -3.60 21.04 14.39
CA ILE A 525 -3.75 19.65 14.78
C ILE A 525 -5.12 19.18 14.30
N THR A 526 -5.15 18.07 13.57
CA THR A 526 -6.38 17.39 13.15
C THR A 526 -6.42 16.02 13.81
N GLN A 527 -7.55 15.67 14.43
CA GLN A 527 -7.70 14.42 15.18
C GLN A 527 -8.94 13.67 14.69
N ASN A 528 -8.81 12.36 14.50
CA ASN A 528 -9.92 11.49 14.17
C ASN A 528 -9.88 10.23 15.05
N LEU A 529 -11.03 9.88 15.63
CA LEU A 529 -11.22 8.64 16.37
C LEU A 529 -12.25 7.77 15.63
N SER A 530 -11.82 6.62 15.15
CA SER A 530 -12.70 5.59 14.62
C SER A 530 -12.73 4.42 15.59
N PHE A 531 -13.91 3.87 15.86
CA PHE A 531 -14.05 2.67 16.67
C PHE A 531 -14.91 1.66 15.92
N SER A 532 -14.55 0.39 16.01
CA SER A 532 -15.30 -0.69 15.37
C SER A 532 -15.24 -1.93 16.24
N GLY A 533 -16.36 -2.58 16.44
CA GLY A 533 -16.44 -3.75 17.29
C GLY A 533 -17.41 -4.78 16.77
N ASN A 534 -17.27 -5.98 17.30
CA ASN A 534 -18.13 -7.11 17.06
C ASN A 534 -18.49 -7.76 18.40
N ILE A 535 -19.75 -8.11 18.60
CA ILE A 535 -20.21 -8.88 19.75
C ILE A 535 -21.12 -10.01 19.28
N ARG A 536 -20.93 -11.20 19.87
CA ARG A 536 -21.76 -12.38 19.59
C ARG A 536 -22.46 -12.86 20.87
N PRO A 537 -23.59 -12.24 21.25
CA PRO A 537 -24.29 -12.57 22.50
C PRO A 537 -24.57 -14.08 22.64
N THR A 538 -24.94 -14.74 21.55
CA THR A 538 -25.06 -16.20 21.46
C THR A 538 -24.39 -16.72 20.19
N ALA A 539 -24.19 -18.03 20.08
CA ALA A 539 -23.47 -18.68 18.98
C ALA A 539 -23.98 -18.30 17.57
N ASN A 540 -25.28 -17.99 17.46
CA ASN A 540 -25.94 -17.72 16.19
C ASN A 540 -26.10 -16.23 15.90
N TRP A 541 -25.78 -15.34 16.82
CA TRP A 541 -25.92 -13.90 16.65
C TRP A 541 -24.57 -13.22 16.50
N ASN A 542 -24.53 -12.21 15.66
CA ASN A 542 -23.35 -11.41 15.43
C ASN A 542 -23.76 -9.97 15.13
N PHE A 543 -23.34 -9.07 16.02
CA PHE A 543 -23.57 -7.63 15.93
C PHE A 543 -22.22 -6.94 15.71
N GLY A 544 -22.04 -6.34 14.55
CA GLY A 544 -20.91 -5.48 14.23
C GLY A 544 -21.31 -4.02 14.21
N PHE A 545 -20.43 -3.14 14.65
CA PHE A 545 -20.61 -1.70 14.48
C PHE A 545 -19.27 -1.04 14.13
N SER A 546 -19.35 0.09 13.44
CA SER A 546 -18.23 0.97 13.20
C SER A 546 -18.70 2.41 13.23
N ALA A 547 -17.93 3.31 13.82
CA ALA A 547 -18.21 4.73 13.81
C ALA A 547 -16.92 5.53 13.77
N SER A 548 -17.00 6.75 13.23
CA SER A 548 -15.87 7.69 13.16
C SER A 548 -16.29 9.06 13.67
N TYR A 549 -15.51 9.60 14.60
CA TYR A 549 -15.68 10.91 15.21
C TYR A 549 -14.55 11.84 14.77
N ASN A 550 -14.92 12.99 14.21
CA ASN A 550 -13.99 14.03 13.80
C ASN A 550 -14.01 15.16 14.84
N PHE A 551 -12.86 15.42 15.48
CA PHE A 551 -12.73 16.41 16.55
C PHE A 551 -12.76 17.85 16.05
N ASP A 552 -12.38 18.10 14.79
CA ASP A 552 -12.40 19.44 14.20
C ASP A 552 -13.84 19.90 13.99
N THR A 553 -14.70 19.00 13.48
CA THR A 553 -16.13 19.29 13.28
C THR A 553 -16.97 18.99 14.53
N ARG A 554 -16.40 18.34 15.54
CA ARG A 554 -17.07 17.84 16.76
C ARG A 554 -18.31 16.99 16.48
N LYS A 555 -18.27 16.22 15.38
CA LYS A 555 -19.40 15.44 14.88
C LYS A 555 -18.97 14.00 14.60
N LEU A 556 -19.91 13.09 14.81
CA LEU A 556 -19.78 11.73 14.34
C LEU A 556 -20.03 11.72 12.82
N ALA A 557 -18.99 11.44 12.05
CA ALA A 557 -19.00 11.54 10.60
C ALA A 557 -19.86 10.44 9.95
N TYR A 558 -19.74 9.22 10.47
CA TYR A 558 -20.44 8.05 9.95
C TYR A 558 -20.51 6.95 11.01
N MET A 559 -21.66 6.28 11.13
CA MET A 559 -21.87 5.07 11.93
C MET A 559 -22.56 4.02 11.08
N ASN A 560 -22.02 2.81 11.05
CA ASN A 560 -22.61 1.66 10.39
C ASN A 560 -22.77 0.51 11.38
N CYS A 561 -23.95 -0.08 11.42
CA CYS A 561 -24.29 -1.21 12.25
C CYS A 561 -24.71 -2.38 11.36
N ASN A 562 -24.12 -3.54 11.60
CA ASN A 562 -24.42 -4.79 10.91
C ASN A 562 -24.88 -5.83 11.94
N ILE A 563 -25.96 -6.51 11.63
CA ILE A 563 -26.54 -7.56 12.45
C ILE A 563 -26.68 -8.78 11.56
N SER A 564 -26.24 -9.93 12.05
CA SER A 564 -26.49 -11.20 11.38
C SER A 564 -26.92 -12.24 12.39
N ARG A 565 -27.90 -13.06 11.98
CA ARG A 565 -28.37 -14.19 12.76
C ARG A 565 -28.45 -15.44 11.88
N ASP A 566 -27.83 -16.50 12.37
CA ASP A 566 -27.98 -17.85 11.84
C ASP A 566 -29.26 -18.49 12.39
N MET A 567 -30.17 -18.88 11.51
CA MET A 567 -31.43 -19.54 11.81
C MET A 567 -31.48 -20.95 11.19
N HIS A 568 -30.35 -21.66 11.21
CA HIS A 568 -30.14 -23.01 10.70
C HIS A 568 -30.29 -23.12 9.17
N CYS A 569 -31.51 -23.04 8.64
CA CYS A 569 -31.82 -23.08 7.21
C CYS A 569 -31.85 -21.68 6.58
N PHE A 570 -32.02 -20.64 7.40
CA PHE A 570 -32.10 -19.25 6.96
C PHE A 570 -30.98 -18.41 7.58
N THR A 571 -30.60 -17.35 6.90
CA THR A 571 -29.70 -16.30 7.41
C THR A 571 -30.40 -14.97 7.36
N MET A 572 -30.50 -14.32 8.51
CA MET A 572 -30.95 -12.93 8.60
C MET A 572 -29.73 -12.02 8.59
N ARG A 573 -29.75 -10.97 7.78
CA ARG A 573 -28.76 -9.90 7.77
C ARG A 573 -29.48 -8.55 7.78
N ALA A 574 -29.05 -7.66 8.66
CA ALA A 574 -29.48 -6.27 8.67
C ALA A 574 -28.23 -5.38 8.66
N SER A 575 -28.24 -4.33 7.85
CA SER A 575 -27.22 -3.27 7.87
C SER A 575 -27.94 -1.94 7.92
N PHE A 576 -27.55 -1.04 8.82
CA PHE A 576 -28.14 0.29 8.88
C PHE A 576 -27.12 1.35 9.28
N VAL A 577 -27.37 2.57 8.80
CA VAL A 577 -26.51 3.74 8.98
C VAL A 577 -27.32 4.77 9.76
N PRO A 578 -27.27 4.76 11.10
CA PRO A 578 -28.06 5.68 11.91
C PRO A 578 -27.53 7.11 11.85
N VAL A 579 -26.21 7.27 11.63
CA VAL A 579 -25.52 8.57 11.60
C VAL A 579 -24.65 8.65 10.35
N GLY A 580 -24.86 9.70 9.55
CA GLY A 580 -24.13 9.95 8.31
C GLY A 580 -24.95 10.85 7.38
N PRO A 581 -24.35 11.39 6.30
CA PRO A 581 -25.07 12.23 5.34
C PRO A 581 -26.21 11.48 4.64
N TYR A 582 -26.11 10.16 4.52
CA TYR A 582 -27.16 9.29 3.97
C TYR A 582 -27.54 8.24 5.00
N LYS A 583 -28.70 8.43 5.64
CA LYS A 583 -29.31 7.42 6.51
C LYS A 583 -29.93 6.34 5.63
N SER A 584 -29.58 5.09 5.88
CA SER A 584 -30.09 3.94 5.11
C SER A 584 -30.22 2.71 5.97
N TYR A 585 -31.11 1.80 5.59
CA TYR A 585 -31.15 0.46 6.15
C TYR A 585 -31.39 -0.57 5.06
N ASN A 586 -30.87 -1.76 5.27
CA ASN A 586 -31.08 -2.93 4.45
C ASN A 586 -31.31 -4.11 5.39
N PHE A 587 -32.39 -4.82 5.19
CA PHE A 587 -32.75 -6.02 5.92
C PHE A 587 -33.07 -7.11 4.91
N HIS A 588 -32.44 -8.26 5.09
CA HIS A 588 -32.59 -9.40 4.20
C HIS A 588 -32.63 -10.70 4.99
N ILE A 589 -33.58 -11.58 4.64
CA ILE A 589 -33.59 -12.98 5.07
C ILE A 589 -33.49 -13.85 3.82
N SER A 590 -32.51 -14.75 3.77
CA SER A 590 -32.36 -15.74 2.69
C SER A 590 -32.23 -17.15 3.22
N VAL A 591 -32.64 -18.13 2.41
CA VAL A 591 -32.29 -19.53 2.63
C VAL A 591 -30.77 -19.72 2.42
N LYS A 592 -30.10 -20.50 3.27
CA LYS A 592 -28.67 -20.82 3.13
C LYS A 592 -28.36 -21.69 1.92
N SER A 593 -29.29 -22.57 1.58
CA SER A 593 -29.16 -23.50 0.45
C SER A 593 -29.03 -22.74 -0.87
N SER A 594 -27.98 -23.06 -1.63
CA SER A 594 -27.76 -22.51 -2.96
C SER A 594 -28.86 -22.87 -3.98
N LEU A 595 -29.69 -23.87 -3.70
CA LEU A 595 -30.81 -24.31 -4.56
C LEU A 595 -32.09 -23.48 -4.37
N LEU A 596 -32.21 -22.73 -3.27
CA LEU A 596 -33.43 -21.99 -2.89
C LEU A 596 -33.15 -20.49 -2.68
N GLN A 597 -32.17 -19.94 -3.40
CA GLN A 597 -31.74 -18.55 -3.26
C GLN A 597 -32.84 -17.53 -3.60
N ASP A 598 -33.83 -17.94 -4.40
CA ASP A 598 -34.99 -17.11 -4.75
C ASP A 598 -35.97 -16.91 -3.58
N LEU A 599 -35.95 -17.81 -2.58
CA LEU A 599 -36.76 -17.66 -1.37
C LEU A 599 -36.08 -16.68 -0.40
N LYS A 600 -36.38 -15.40 -0.62
CA LYS A 600 -35.79 -14.31 0.13
C LYS A 600 -36.79 -13.22 0.49
N TYR A 601 -36.58 -12.58 1.63
CA TYR A 601 -37.32 -11.40 2.04
C TYR A 601 -36.35 -10.22 2.11
N ASP A 602 -36.60 -9.18 1.31
CA ASP A 602 -35.76 -7.99 1.17
C ASP A 602 -36.53 -6.73 1.57
N LYS A 603 -35.97 -5.91 2.46
CA LYS A 603 -36.48 -4.59 2.82
C LYS A 603 -35.33 -3.59 2.88
N ARG A 604 -35.41 -2.52 2.08
CA ARG A 604 -34.37 -1.50 1.98
C ARG A 604 -34.96 -0.10 2.08
N SER A 605 -34.17 0.87 2.56
CA SER A 605 -34.52 2.28 2.50
C SER A 605 -34.63 2.74 1.03
N SER A 606 -35.78 3.32 0.66
CA SER A 606 -36.05 3.94 -0.63
C SER A 606 -36.24 5.46 -0.43
N TYR A 607 -35.93 6.28 -1.42
CA TYR A 607 -36.24 7.72 -1.41
C TYR A 607 -37.74 8.00 -1.21
N SER A 608 -38.60 7.02 -1.54
CA SER A 608 -40.06 7.06 -1.31
C SER A 608 -40.53 6.57 0.06
N ASN A 609 -39.70 5.82 0.80
CA ASN A 609 -40.04 5.22 2.10
C ASN A 609 -39.22 5.89 3.20
N GLY A 610 -39.38 7.21 3.33
CA GLY A 610 -38.80 8.05 4.38
C GLY A 610 -39.29 7.65 5.76
N VAL A 611 -38.84 6.51 6.28
CA VAL A 611 -39.03 6.15 7.68
C VAL A 611 -38.03 6.98 8.48
N GLN A 612 -38.49 8.13 8.97
CA GLN A 612 -37.83 8.84 10.07
C GLN A 612 -37.98 7.97 11.32
N TRP A 613 -36.85 7.44 11.81
CA TRP A 613 -36.77 7.01 13.20
C TRP A 613 -36.48 8.26 14.02
N TYR A 614 -37.32 8.46 15.05
CA TYR A 614 -37.30 9.58 16.00
C TYR A 614 -35.90 9.96 16.49
#